data_AF-A0A5J4P5A0-F1
#
_entry.id   AF-A0A5J4P5A0-F1
#
_cell.length_a   1.000
_cell.length_b   1.000
_cell.length_c   1.000
_cell.angle_alpha   90.00
_cell.angle_beta   90.00
_cell.angle_gamma   90.00
#
_symmetry.space_group_name_H-M   'P 1'
#
loop_
_entity.id
_entity.type
_entity.pdbx_description
1 polymer ?
#
loop_
_entity_poly.entity_id
_entity_poly.type
_entity_poly.pdbx_seq_one_letter_code
_entity_poly.pdbx_strand_id
1 'polypeptide(L)'
;YKYPKAGEHSSKVSIHTFDIKTSVIRQMDLPLEAGGYIPRIRFTQDADKLAIMTLNREQNRFDLYYANPRSTICKLILREENPYYIEDNIFDNIKFYPENFSLLSERDGYAHLYWYTIGGNLVKQVTAGNFEVKIFWGWDAESGTFYYESNEESPLCRAVYKIDKKGKKTKLSQNQG
;
A
#
# COMPACT_ATOMS: atom_id res chain seq x y z
N TYR A 1 -22.70 -7.77 22.39
CA TYR A 1 -22.09 -7.14 21.21
C TYR A 1 -20.70 -6.66 21.61
N LYS A 2 -19.65 -6.93 20.81
CA LYS A 2 -18.29 -6.44 21.09
C LYS A 2 -18.15 -5.06 20.44
N TYR A 3 -18.07 -4.02 21.25
CA TYR A 3 -17.99 -2.63 20.80
C TYR A 3 -16.94 -1.90 21.63
N PRO A 4 -15.66 -1.94 21.20
CA PRO A 4 -14.60 -1.22 21.90
C PRO A 4 -14.84 0.27 21.73
N LYS A 5 -15.16 0.97 22.83
CA LYS A 5 -15.29 2.42 22.79
C LYS A 5 -13.92 3.08 22.61
N ALA A 6 -13.91 4.34 22.18
CA ALA A 6 -12.68 5.12 22.12
C ALA A 6 -11.95 5.08 23.48
N GLY A 7 -10.66 4.75 23.46
CA GLY A 7 -9.83 4.58 24.66
C GLY A 7 -9.84 3.17 25.26
N GLU A 8 -10.81 2.32 24.95
CA GLU A 8 -10.82 0.92 25.41
C GLU A 8 -9.86 0.05 24.60
N HIS A 9 -9.51 -1.12 25.12
CA HIS A 9 -8.65 -2.06 24.43
C HIS A 9 -9.35 -2.63 23.18
N SER A 10 -8.66 -2.55 22.04
CA SER A 10 -9.03 -3.31 20.85
C SER A 10 -8.87 -4.82 21.05
N SER A 11 -9.51 -5.59 20.18
CA SER A 11 -9.26 -7.02 20.04
C SER A 11 -7.77 -7.31 19.85
N LYS A 12 -7.26 -8.32 20.54
CA LYS A 12 -5.95 -8.91 20.23
C LYS A 12 -6.09 -9.73 18.94
N VAL A 13 -5.25 -9.45 17.96
CA VAL A 13 -5.30 -10.08 16.64
C VAL A 13 -3.95 -10.70 16.29
N SER A 14 -3.98 -11.78 15.51
CA SER A 14 -2.81 -12.47 14.99
C SER A 14 -3.10 -12.98 13.58
N ILE A 15 -2.04 -13.20 12.80
CA ILE A 15 -2.14 -13.79 11.46
C ILE A 15 -1.71 -15.24 11.53
N HIS A 16 -2.51 -16.11 10.91
CA HIS A 16 -2.21 -17.52 10.80
C HIS A 16 -2.21 -17.95 9.34
N THR A 17 -1.33 -18.89 9.02
CA THR A 17 -1.30 -19.57 7.72
C THR A 17 -1.66 -21.03 7.92
N PHE A 18 -2.43 -21.58 6.99
CA PHE A 18 -2.82 -22.98 6.99
C PHE A 18 -2.27 -23.68 5.76
N ASP A 19 -1.47 -24.72 5.96
CA ASP A 19 -0.98 -25.57 4.87
C ASP A 19 -1.96 -26.72 4.64
N ILE A 20 -2.58 -26.77 3.46
CA ILE A 20 -3.64 -27.73 3.13
C ILE A 20 -3.11 -29.18 3.11
N LYS A 21 -1.88 -29.40 2.62
CA LYS A 21 -1.34 -30.76 2.45
C LYS A 21 -0.95 -31.39 3.78
N THR A 22 -0.36 -30.58 4.66
CA THR A 22 0.14 -31.04 5.97
C THR A 22 -0.86 -30.80 7.10
N SER A 23 -1.94 -30.04 6.83
CA SER A 23 -2.92 -29.59 7.83
C SER A 23 -2.30 -28.81 9.00
N VAL A 24 -1.14 -28.21 8.80
CA VAL A 24 -0.43 -27.46 9.84
C VAL A 24 -0.84 -25.99 9.80
N ILE A 25 -1.31 -25.49 10.95
CA ILE A 25 -1.51 -24.07 11.21
C ILE A 25 -0.21 -23.49 11.78
N ARG A 26 0.21 -22.34 11.29
CA ARG A 26 1.32 -21.55 11.84
C ARG A 26 0.85 -20.16 12.16
N GLN A 27 1.32 -19.59 13.26
CA GLN A 27 1.15 -18.18 13.55
C GLN A 27 2.33 -17.42 12.95
N MET A 28 2.08 -16.26 12.33
CA MET A 28 3.16 -15.39 11.83
C MET A 28 3.79 -14.62 12.98
N ASP A 29 5.12 -14.46 12.94
CA ASP A 29 5.90 -13.69 13.92
C ASP A 29 5.83 -12.19 13.58
N LEU A 30 4.61 -11.66 13.51
CA LEU A 30 4.34 -10.25 13.17
C LEU A 30 4.57 -9.38 14.41
N PRO A 31 5.49 -8.41 14.38
CA PRO A 31 5.71 -7.48 15.49
C PRO A 31 4.61 -6.40 15.51
N LEU A 32 3.36 -6.79 15.78
CA LEU A 32 2.24 -5.88 15.91
C LEU A 32 2.19 -5.26 17.31
N GLU A 33 2.15 -3.94 17.38
CA GLU A 33 1.99 -3.22 18.65
C GLU A 33 0.62 -3.43 19.29
N ALA A 34 0.56 -3.26 20.60
CA ALA A 34 -0.69 -3.36 21.34
C ALA A 34 -1.73 -2.36 20.81
N GLY A 35 -2.89 -2.88 20.39
CA GLY A 35 -3.96 -2.06 19.82
C GLY A 35 -3.75 -1.65 18.35
N GLY A 36 -2.67 -2.12 17.71
CA GLY A 36 -2.45 -1.96 16.28
C GLY A 36 -3.47 -2.73 15.45
N TYR A 37 -3.55 -2.36 14.18
CA TYR A 37 -4.52 -2.90 13.21
C TYR A 37 -3.80 -3.62 12.08
N ILE A 38 -4.49 -4.57 11.46
CA ILE A 38 -4.06 -5.23 10.22
C ILE A 38 -5.13 -4.92 9.16
N PRO A 39 -5.11 -3.75 8.51
CA PRO A 39 -6.14 -3.37 7.55
C PRO A 39 -6.19 -4.32 6.34
N ARG A 40 -5.06 -4.84 5.87
CA ARG A 40 -4.98 -5.68 4.66
C ARG A 40 -3.92 -6.77 4.78
N ILE A 41 -4.20 -7.88 4.12
CA ILE A 41 -3.25 -8.96 3.84
C ILE A 41 -3.40 -9.27 2.35
N ARG A 42 -2.29 -9.34 1.61
CA ARG A 42 -2.29 -9.61 0.16
C ARG A 42 -1.19 -10.59 -0.19
N PHE A 43 -1.49 -11.52 -1.10
CA PHE A 43 -0.44 -12.30 -1.74
C PHE A 43 0.31 -11.43 -2.75
N THR A 44 1.63 -11.56 -2.77
CA THR A 44 2.45 -11.04 -3.88
C THR A 44 2.54 -12.10 -4.98
N GLN A 45 3.29 -11.83 -6.04
CA GLN A 45 3.58 -12.83 -7.08
C GLN A 45 4.58 -13.90 -6.61
N ASP A 46 5.23 -13.67 -5.46
CA ASP A 46 6.11 -14.63 -4.82
C ASP A 46 5.38 -15.31 -3.65
N ALA A 47 5.26 -16.63 -3.72
CA ALA A 47 4.58 -17.45 -2.73
C ALA A 47 5.23 -17.39 -1.33
N ASP A 48 6.51 -17.01 -1.25
CA ASP A 48 7.24 -16.85 0.01
C ASP A 48 7.12 -15.43 0.58
N LYS A 49 6.34 -14.55 -0.06
CA LYS A 49 6.11 -13.16 0.38
C LYS A 49 4.61 -12.89 0.49
N LEU A 50 4.08 -13.08 1.69
CA LEU A 50 2.77 -12.58 2.09
C LEU A 50 2.90 -11.13 2.56
N ALA A 51 2.28 -10.19 1.85
CA ALA A 51 2.25 -8.79 2.25
C ALA A 51 1.25 -8.59 3.39
N ILE A 52 1.74 -8.12 4.53
CA ILE A 52 0.94 -7.79 5.71
C ILE A 52 1.09 -6.30 5.96
N MET A 53 -0.04 -5.60 5.94
CA MET A 53 -0.12 -4.17 6.15
C MET A 53 -0.62 -3.91 7.56
N THR A 54 0.08 -3.09 8.34
CA THR A 54 -0.29 -2.77 9.71
C THR A 54 -0.34 -1.27 9.96
N LEU A 55 -1.21 -0.86 10.88
CA LEU A 55 -1.27 0.48 11.43
C LEU A 55 -1.03 0.44 12.94
N ASN A 56 -0.39 1.46 13.49
CA ASN A 56 -0.39 1.68 14.95
C ASN A 56 -1.78 2.12 15.44
N ARG A 57 -1.94 2.22 16.76
CA ARG A 57 -3.21 2.56 17.41
C ARG A 57 -3.74 3.93 16.97
N GLU A 58 -2.84 4.89 16.78
CA GLU A 58 -3.10 6.26 16.34
C GLU A 58 -3.36 6.36 14.83
N GLN A 59 -3.15 5.28 14.07
CA GLN A 59 -3.34 5.22 12.61
C GLN A 59 -2.52 6.25 11.84
N ASN A 60 -1.35 6.60 12.34
CA ASN A 60 -0.46 7.59 11.75
C ASN A 60 0.91 7.01 11.34
N ARG A 61 1.13 5.71 11.62
CA ARG A 61 2.24 4.91 11.13
C ARG A 61 1.73 3.68 10.40
N PHE A 62 2.11 3.55 9.14
CA PHE A 62 1.87 2.38 8.31
C PHE A 62 3.15 1.58 8.12
N ASP A 63 3.07 0.29 8.39
CA ASP A 63 4.16 -0.65 8.14
C ASP A 63 3.71 -1.73 7.16
N LEU A 64 4.55 -1.98 6.15
CA LEU A 64 4.42 -3.10 5.21
C LEU A 64 5.46 -4.15 5.57
N TYR A 65 4.99 -5.34 5.93
CA TYR A 65 5.83 -6.52 6.16
C TYR A 65 5.68 -7.52 5.02
N TYR A 66 6.76 -8.23 4.70
CA TYR A 66 6.66 -9.51 4.01
C TYR A 66 6.88 -10.64 5.00
N ALA A 67 5.91 -11.53 5.08
CA ALA A 67 5.98 -12.74 5.88
C ALA A 67 6.16 -13.97 4.98
N ASN A 68 7.04 -14.87 5.39
CA ASN A 68 7.10 -16.20 4.78
C ASN A 68 6.06 -17.10 5.44
N PRO A 69 5.09 -17.65 4.68
CA PRO A 69 3.99 -18.42 5.23
C PRO A 69 4.39 -19.78 5.82
N ARG A 70 5.61 -20.28 5.52
CA ARG A 70 6.13 -21.54 6.08
C ARG A 70 7.03 -21.31 7.28
N SER A 71 7.94 -20.34 7.18
CA SER A 71 8.95 -20.08 8.22
C SER A 71 8.51 -19.05 9.26
N THR A 72 7.31 -18.47 9.13
CA THR A 72 6.68 -17.49 10.07
C THR A 72 7.37 -16.13 10.20
N ILE A 73 8.60 -16.01 9.74
CA ILE A 73 9.42 -14.78 9.78
C ILE A 73 8.71 -13.65 9.03
N CYS A 74 8.51 -12.52 9.72
CA CYS A 74 8.08 -11.26 9.15
C CYS A 74 9.28 -10.30 9.02
N LYS A 75 9.47 -9.71 7.85
CA LYS A 75 10.48 -8.66 7.60
C LYS A 75 9.79 -7.35 7.25
N LEU A 76 10.15 -6.27 7.95
CA LEU A 76 9.70 -4.92 7.60
C LEU A 76 10.32 -4.50 6.26
N ILE A 77 9.48 -4.06 5.33
CA ILE A 77 9.87 -3.65 3.97
C ILE A 77 9.76 -2.14 3.80
N LEU A 78 8.72 -1.55 4.35
CA LEU A 78 8.48 -0.12 4.27
C LEU A 78 7.75 0.37 5.52
N ARG A 79 8.16 1.56 5.98
CA ARG A 79 7.45 2.34 6.99
C ARG A 79 7.10 3.70 6.40
N GLU A 80 5.84 4.10 6.60
CA GLU A 80 5.32 5.42 6.27
C GLU A 80 4.77 6.05 7.56
N GLU A 81 5.07 7.32 7.77
CA GLU A 81 4.59 8.08 8.93
C GLU A 81 3.97 9.38 8.46
N ASN A 82 2.85 9.77 9.07
CA ASN A 82 2.15 11.01 8.81
C ASN A 82 1.88 11.71 10.16
N PRO A 83 2.17 13.03 10.32
CA PRO A 83 1.84 13.76 11.54
C PRO A 83 0.36 13.75 11.93
N TYR A 84 -0.53 13.48 10.98
CA TYR A 84 -1.99 13.47 11.16
C TYR A 84 -2.52 12.03 11.20
N TYR A 85 -2.68 11.39 10.03
CA TYR A 85 -3.20 10.03 9.89
C TYR A 85 -2.79 9.45 8.54
N ILE A 86 -2.88 8.13 8.39
CA ILE A 86 -2.72 7.42 7.12
C ILE A 86 -4.10 7.18 6.52
N GLU A 87 -4.34 7.70 5.32
CA GLU A 87 -5.57 7.44 4.58
C GLU A 87 -5.69 5.99 4.08
N ASP A 88 -6.89 5.41 4.13
CA ASP A 88 -7.17 4.07 3.60
C ASP A 88 -6.74 3.92 2.13
N ASN A 89 -6.88 5.01 1.37
CA ASN A 89 -6.52 5.09 -0.03
C ASN A 89 -5.04 4.76 -0.28
N ILE A 90 -4.15 5.04 0.68
CA ILE A 90 -2.72 4.78 0.58
C ILE A 90 -2.45 3.29 0.40
N PHE A 91 -2.96 2.47 1.32
CA PHE A 91 -2.70 1.04 1.32
C PHE A 91 -3.65 0.24 0.44
N ASP A 92 -4.83 0.79 0.10
CA ASP A 92 -5.74 0.13 -0.83
C ASP A 92 -5.23 0.12 -2.27
N ASN A 93 -4.48 1.16 -2.67
CA ASN A 93 -3.90 1.30 -4.01
C ASN A 93 -2.56 0.58 -4.22
N ILE A 94 -2.00 -0.07 -3.20
CA ILE A 94 -0.74 -0.80 -3.34
C ILE A 94 -0.91 -1.96 -4.33
N LYS A 95 -0.05 -2.00 -5.35
CA LYS A 95 0.04 -3.10 -6.31
C LYS A 95 1.43 -3.70 -6.29
N PHE A 96 1.49 -5.03 -6.24
CA PHE A 96 2.72 -5.80 -6.24
C PHE A 96 3.00 -6.36 -7.64
N TYR A 97 4.23 -6.14 -8.09
CA TYR A 97 4.82 -6.65 -9.33
C TYR A 97 6.01 -7.57 -8.96
N PRO A 98 6.60 -8.31 -9.91
CA PRO A 98 7.69 -9.22 -9.60
C PRO A 98 8.86 -8.54 -8.85
N GLU A 99 9.30 -7.39 -9.36
CA GLU A 99 10.50 -6.70 -8.86
C GLU A 99 10.18 -5.39 -8.12
N ASN A 100 8.91 -5.00 -8.03
CA ASN A 100 8.51 -3.67 -7.57
C ASN A 100 7.14 -3.67 -6.91
N PHE A 101 6.83 -2.59 -6.19
CA PHE A 101 5.47 -2.28 -5.80
C PHE A 101 5.22 -0.78 -5.82
N SER A 102 3.95 -0.41 -5.98
CA SER A 102 3.49 0.97 -5.88
C SER A 102 3.05 1.30 -4.46
N LEU A 103 3.23 2.56 -4.06
CA LEU A 103 2.67 3.13 -2.85
C LEU A 103 2.15 4.53 -3.18
N LEU A 104 0.93 4.86 -2.75
CA LEU A 104 0.54 6.26 -2.65
C LEU A 104 1.02 6.81 -1.31
N SER A 105 1.57 8.01 -1.26
CA SER A 105 2.04 8.63 -0.02
C SER A 105 1.80 10.13 -0.06
N GLU A 106 1.49 10.70 1.10
CA GLU A 106 1.22 12.13 1.29
C GLU A 106 2.44 12.87 1.87
N ARG A 107 3.63 12.25 1.81
CA ARG A 107 4.86 12.79 2.44
C ARG A 107 5.27 14.18 1.96
N ASP A 108 4.81 14.60 0.78
CA ASP A 108 5.02 15.92 0.19
C ASP A 108 3.76 16.80 0.20
N GLY A 109 2.76 16.44 1.01
CA GLY A 109 1.55 17.22 1.26
C GLY A 109 0.35 16.84 0.39
N TYR A 110 0.55 16.04 -0.66
CA TYR A 110 -0.51 15.49 -1.50
C TYR A 110 -0.27 14.01 -1.77
N ALA A 111 -1.33 13.22 -1.95
CA ALA A 111 -1.20 11.81 -2.27
C ALA A 111 -0.55 11.62 -3.64
N HIS A 112 0.71 11.21 -3.68
CA HIS A 112 1.47 10.98 -4.90
C HIS A 112 1.93 9.52 -5.03
N LEU A 113 2.21 9.11 -6.27
CA LEU A 113 2.60 7.74 -6.58
C LEU A 113 4.12 7.60 -6.45
N TYR A 114 4.54 6.65 -5.62
CA TYR A 114 5.92 6.28 -5.40
C TYR A 114 6.16 4.85 -5.85
N TRP A 115 7.32 4.62 -6.45
CA TRP A 115 7.71 3.33 -7.00
C TRP A 115 8.88 2.76 -6.21
N TYR A 116 8.69 1.57 -5.64
CA TYR A 116 9.67 0.89 -4.81
C TYR A 116 10.14 -0.39 -5.47
N THR A 117 11.39 -0.78 -5.21
CA THR A 117 11.82 -2.16 -5.42
C THR A 117 11.03 -3.08 -4.50
N ILE A 118 10.91 -4.35 -4.86
CA ILE A 118 10.28 -5.36 -3.99
C ILE A 118 11.02 -5.45 -2.64
N GLY A 119 12.31 -5.10 -2.59
CA GLY A 119 13.09 -5.04 -1.35
C GLY A 119 12.81 -3.84 -0.44
N GLY A 120 11.98 -2.88 -0.87
CA GLY A 120 11.62 -1.69 -0.07
C GLY A 120 12.45 -0.43 -0.36
N ASN A 121 13.42 -0.49 -1.28
CA ASN A 121 14.17 0.70 -1.69
C ASN A 121 13.33 1.57 -2.64
N LEU A 122 13.25 2.88 -2.38
CA LEU A 122 12.59 3.84 -3.27
C LEU A 122 13.36 3.92 -4.60
N VAL A 123 12.67 3.68 -5.71
CA VAL A 123 13.22 3.81 -7.07
C VAL A 123 12.99 5.22 -7.60
N LYS A 124 11.74 5.71 -7.52
CA LYS A 124 11.37 7.06 -7.96
C LYS A 124 10.01 7.51 -7.43
N GLN A 125 9.84 8.81 -7.35
CA GLN A 125 8.52 9.46 -7.29
C GLN A 125 7.98 9.59 -8.73
N VAL A 126 6.82 9.02 -8.98
CA VAL A 126 6.20 8.92 -10.31
C VAL A 126 5.33 10.14 -10.61
N THR A 127 4.64 10.67 -9.61
CA THR A 127 3.82 11.88 -9.72
C THR A 127 4.22 12.90 -8.65
N ALA A 128 4.11 14.19 -8.98
CA ALA A 128 4.41 15.30 -8.09
C ALA A 128 3.65 16.54 -8.58
N GLY A 129 3.26 17.42 -7.65
CA GLY A 129 2.61 18.70 -7.95
C GLY A 129 1.59 19.08 -6.89
N ASN A 130 0.78 20.09 -7.18
CA ASN A 130 -0.27 20.55 -6.27
C ASN A 130 -1.60 19.84 -6.59
N PHE A 131 -1.59 18.50 -6.55
CA PHE A 131 -2.74 17.65 -6.85
C PHE A 131 -2.58 16.26 -6.23
N GLU A 132 -3.67 15.51 -6.14
CA GLU A 132 -3.72 14.19 -5.54
C GLU A 132 -3.99 13.11 -6.59
N VAL A 133 -3.21 12.04 -6.53
CA VAL A 133 -3.53 10.76 -7.14
C VAL A 133 -4.59 10.08 -6.28
N LYS A 134 -5.75 9.82 -6.88
CA LYS A 134 -6.87 9.16 -6.23
C LYS A 134 -6.80 7.65 -6.41
N ILE A 135 -6.48 7.17 -7.61
CA ILE A 135 -6.44 5.73 -7.91
C ILE A 135 -5.17 5.43 -8.70
N PHE A 136 -4.46 4.38 -8.32
CA PHE A 136 -3.42 3.78 -9.16
C PHE A 136 -3.97 2.59 -9.93
N TRP A 137 -4.15 2.76 -11.24
CA TRP A 137 -4.70 1.71 -12.11
C TRP A 137 -3.68 0.62 -12.42
N GLY A 138 -2.41 0.98 -12.58
CA GLY A 138 -1.33 0.01 -12.75
C GLY A 138 -0.17 0.53 -13.56
N TRP A 139 0.82 -0.33 -13.72
CA TRP A 139 2.02 -0.14 -14.49
C TRP A 139 2.11 -1.20 -15.60
N ASP A 140 2.44 -0.75 -16.79
CA ASP A 140 2.75 -1.60 -17.94
C ASP A 140 4.28 -1.78 -18.03
N ALA A 141 4.71 -3.03 -17.88
CA ALA A 141 6.12 -3.40 -17.88
C ALA A 141 6.79 -3.25 -19.25
N GLU A 142 6.06 -3.44 -20.34
CA GLU A 142 6.62 -3.41 -21.70
C GLU A 142 6.98 -1.96 -22.09
N SER A 143 6.04 -1.03 -21.89
CA SER A 143 6.27 0.38 -22.20
C SER A 143 6.94 1.16 -21.06
N GLY A 144 6.86 0.66 -19.83
CA GLY A 144 7.30 1.36 -18.62
C GLY A 144 6.35 2.50 -18.22
N THR A 145 5.06 2.38 -18.54
CA THR A 145 4.04 3.43 -18.38
C THR A 145 3.19 3.19 -17.14
N PHE A 146 2.95 4.23 -16.35
CA PHE A 146 2.05 4.21 -15.20
C PHE A 146 0.71 4.85 -15.56
N TYR A 147 -0.39 4.25 -15.09
CA TYR A 147 -1.75 4.71 -15.30
C TYR A 147 -2.40 5.03 -13.96
N TYR A 148 -2.99 6.20 -13.83
CA TYR A 148 -3.54 6.69 -12.56
C TYR A 148 -4.69 7.67 -12.79
N GLU A 149 -5.55 7.83 -11.79
CA GLU A 149 -6.59 8.86 -11.72
C GLU A 149 -6.13 9.97 -10.77
N SER A 150 -6.31 11.24 -11.16
CA SER A 150 -6.00 12.39 -10.31
C SER A 150 -6.95 13.55 -10.51
N ASN A 151 -6.92 14.50 -9.58
CA ASN A 151 -7.62 15.78 -9.65
C ASN A 151 -6.74 16.92 -10.17
N GLU A 152 -5.72 16.61 -10.97
CA GLU A 152 -4.70 17.57 -11.40
C GLU A 152 -5.26 18.79 -12.15
N GLU A 153 -6.34 18.63 -12.92
CA GLU A 153 -6.97 19.75 -13.64
C GLU A 153 -7.70 20.72 -12.70
N SER A 154 -8.36 20.18 -11.68
CA SER A 154 -9.17 20.91 -10.73
C SER A 154 -9.54 20.00 -9.57
N PRO A 155 -9.58 20.51 -8.33
CA PRO A 155 -10.11 19.76 -7.19
C PRO A 155 -11.54 19.23 -7.38
N LEU A 156 -12.30 19.81 -8.31
CA LEU A 156 -13.67 19.42 -8.64
C LEU A 156 -13.78 18.31 -9.69
N CYS A 157 -12.70 18.00 -10.39
CA CYS A 157 -12.70 17.09 -11.53
C CYS A 157 -11.79 15.89 -11.30
N ARG A 158 -12.10 14.78 -11.95
CA ARG A 158 -11.21 13.61 -11.99
C ARG A 158 -10.94 13.22 -13.43
N ALA A 159 -9.69 12.86 -13.69
CA ALA A 159 -9.25 12.44 -15.00
C ALA A 159 -8.24 11.29 -14.89
N VAL A 160 -8.24 10.44 -15.91
CA VAL A 160 -7.27 9.36 -16.04
C VAL A 160 -6.06 9.88 -16.83
N TYR A 161 -4.88 9.60 -16.32
CA TYR A 161 -3.60 10.00 -16.89
C TYR A 161 -2.73 8.78 -17.09
N LYS A 162 -1.78 8.92 -18.02
CA LYS A 162 -0.60 8.08 -18.08
C LYS A 162 0.67 8.92 -17.97
N ILE A 163 1.72 8.33 -17.42
CA ILE A 163 3.07 8.86 -17.47
C ILE A 163 4.04 7.80 -17.96
N ASP A 164 4.77 8.11 -19.02
CA ASP A 164 5.71 7.17 -19.65
C ASP A 164 7.05 7.11 -18.89
N LYS A 165 7.94 6.20 -19.32
CA LYS A 165 9.28 6.02 -18.72
C LYS A 165 10.17 7.27 -18.78
N LYS A 166 9.89 8.21 -19.67
CA LYS A 166 10.61 9.50 -19.81
C LYS A 166 9.97 10.61 -18.96
N GLY A 167 8.89 10.32 -18.25
CA GLY A 167 8.15 11.29 -17.45
C GLY A 167 7.14 12.11 -18.26
N LYS A 168 6.90 11.78 -19.53
CA LYS A 168 5.89 12.49 -20.32
C LYS A 168 4.50 12.07 -19.86
N LYS A 169 3.75 13.04 -19.34
CA LYS A 169 2.37 12.87 -18.92
C LYS A 169 1.39 13.07 -20.08
N THR A 170 0.30 12.32 -20.11
CA THR A 170 -0.77 12.45 -21.09
C THR A 170 -2.11 12.16 -20.43
N LYS A 171 -3.08 13.07 -20.57
CA LYS A 171 -4.48 12.84 -20.17
C LYS A 171 -5.14 11.87 -21.14
N LEU A 172 -5.88 10.90 -20.60
CA LEU A 172 -6.58 9.87 -21.35
C LEU A 172 -8.11 10.06 -21.37
N SER A 173 -8.70 10.71 -20.36
CA SER A 173 -10.12 11.02 -20.37
C SER A 173 -10.43 12.15 -21.37
N GLN A 174 -11.52 12.03 -22.12
CA GLN A 174 -11.94 13.02 -23.12
C GLN A 174 -12.92 14.06 -22.56
N ASN A 175 -13.74 13.67 -21.59
CA ASN A 175 -14.73 14.55 -20.95
C ASN A 175 -14.20 15.06 -19.61
N GLN A 176 -14.70 16.23 -19.18
CA GLN A 176 -14.56 16.65 -17.78
C GLN A 176 -15.41 15.74 -16.90
N GLY A 177 -14.78 15.23 -15.84
CA GLY A 177 -15.42 14.45 -14.79
C GLY A 177 -15.73 15.31 -13.56
#